data_AF-A0A2M7NXM2-F1
#
_entry.id   AF-A0A2M7NXM2-F1
#
_cell.length_a   1.000
_cell.length_b   1.000
_cell.length_c   1.000
_cell.angle_alpha   90.00
_cell.angle_beta   90.00
_cell.angle_gamma   90.00
#
_symmetry.space_group_name_H-M   'P 1'
#
loop_
_entity.id
_entity.type
_entity.pdbx_description
1 polymer ?
#
loop_
_entity_poly.entity_id
_entity_poly.type
_entity_poly.pdbx_seq_one_letter_code
_entity_poly.pdbx_strand_id
1 'polypeptide(L)'
;MAITVARAQGKYIWDLSGRKYLDFISGISVNVLGHRPPAVVKAVKDQLGKYMHVSNLYTDMTQEKYADLLIKKTFPGKVFFSNSGTEANELAIKFVRKAGEGKNKFRIISFANSFHGRSMSTLSATGQKKFHEGFRPLLTGFDFAKFNDISSVKKLISPR
;
A
#
# COMPACT_ATOMS: atom_id res chain seq x y z
N MET A 1 13.07 -12.61 -24.29
CA MET A 1 11.84 -11.89 -24.70
C MET A 1 10.91 -11.82 -23.49
N ALA A 2 10.23 -10.70 -23.28
CA ALA A 2 9.22 -10.60 -22.22
C ALA A 2 8.05 -11.56 -22.49
N ILE A 3 7.45 -12.11 -21.44
CA ILE A 3 6.26 -12.95 -21.55
C ILE A 3 5.05 -12.03 -21.75
N THR A 4 4.40 -12.11 -22.90
CA THR A 4 3.12 -11.43 -23.12
C THR A 4 1.98 -12.34 -22.65
N VAL A 5 1.28 -11.93 -21.59
CA VAL A 5 0.20 -12.72 -20.97
C VAL A 5 -1.05 -12.68 -21.85
N ALA A 6 -1.50 -13.86 -22.29
CA ALA A 6 -2.76 -14.03 -23.03
C ALA A 6 -3.94 -14.36 -22.09
N ARG A 7 -3.67 -15.15 -21.04
CA ARG A 7 -4.67 -15.61 -20.07
C ARG A 7 -4.01 -15.91 -18.74
N ALA A 8 -4.76 -15.74 -17.65
CA ALA A 8 -4.37 -16.24 -16.34
C ALA A 8 -5.58 -16.81 -15.57
N GLN A 9 -5.37 -17.87 -14.80
CA GLN A 9 -6.40 -18.55 -14.00
C GLN A 9 -5.75 -19.39 -12.90
N GLY A 10 -6.24 -19.23 -11.66
CA GLY A 10 -5.67 -19.88 -10.49
C GLY A 10 -4.20 -19.51 -10.32
N LYS A 11 -3.33 -20.50 -10.12
CA LYS A 11 -1.88 -20.28 -9.98
C LYS A 11 -1.10 -20.22 -11.30
N TYR A 12 -1.79 -20.12 -12.44
CA TYR A 12 -1.17 -20.25 -13.76
C TYR A 12 -1.38 -19.04 -14.66
N ILE A 13 -0.38 -18.78 -15.50
CA ILE A 13 -0.36 -17.80 -16.58
C ILE A 13 -0.11 -18.54 -17.90
N TRP A 14 -0.68 -18.06 -19.00
CA TRP A 14 -0.43 -18.55 -20.35
C TRP A 14 0.02 -17.39 -21.23
N ASP A 15 1.03 -17.62 -22.06
CA ASP A 15 1.47 -16.64 -23.07
C ASP A 15 0.67 -16.76 -24.38
N LEU A 16 0.96 -15.89 -25.35
CA LEU A 16 0.30 -15.88 -26.66
C LEU A 16 0.54 -17.15 -27.49
N SER A 17 1.59 -17.92 -27.21
CA SER A 17 1.85 -19.22 -27.86
C SER A 17 1.11 -20.38 -27.18
N GLY A 18 0.42 -20.11 -26.08
CA GLY A 18 -0.27 -21.11 -25.26
C GLY A 18 0.63 -21.81 -24.23
N ARG A 19 1.90 -21.40 -24.09
CA ARG A 19 2.78 -21.98 -23.06
C ARG A 19 2.27 -21.60 -21.68
N LYS A 20 2.19 -22.60 -20.80
CA LYS A 20 1.68 -22.48 -19.42
C LYS A 20 2.82 -22.30 -18.42
N TYR A 21 2.66 -21.36 -17.51
CA TYR A 21 3.61 -20.99 -16.46
C TYR A 21 2.94 -21.12 -15.10
N LEU A 22 3.63 -21.74 -14.14
CA LEU A 22 3.26 -21.66 -12.73
C LEU A 22 3.75 -20.32 -12.18
N ASP A 23 2.84 -19.51 -11.64
CA ASP A 23 3.14 -18.15 -11.20
C ASP A 23 3.57 -18.12 -9.72
N PHE A 24 4.87 -17.90 -9.49
CA PHE A 24 5.45 -17.62 -8.17
C PHE A 24 5.75 -16.14 -7.93
N ILE A 25 5.43 -15.26 -8.88
CA ILE A 25 5.58 -13.81 -8.75
C ILE A 25 4.30 -13.20 -8.17
N SER A 26 3.14 -13.74 -8.55
CA SER A 26 1.82 -13.33 -8.06
C SER A 26 1.57 -11.82 -8.24
N GLY A 27 2.05 -11.24 -9.34
CA GLY A 27 1.97 -9.80 -9.59
C GLY A 27 2.67 -8.95 -8.53
N ILE A 28 3.82 -9.41 -8.01
CA ILE A 28 4.53 -8.80 -6.88
C ILE A 28 3.64 -8.90 -5.62
N SER A 29 3.25 -10.12 -5.28
CA SER A 29 2.42 -10.46 -4.11
C SER A 29 1.01 -9.84 -4.07
N VAL A 30 0.46 -9.44 -5.22
CA VAL A 30 -0.90 -8.89 -5.34
C VAL A 30 -1.96 -9.99 -5.45
N ASN A 31 -1.71 -11.01 -6.27
CA ASN A 31 -2.69 -12.05 -6.61
C ASN A 31 -2.74 -13.16 -5.56
N VAL A 32 -2.97 -12.81 -4.29
CA VAL A 32 -2.90 -13.73 -3.14
C VAL A 32 -3.91 -14.88 -3.18
N LEU A 33 -5.01 -14.73 -3.93
CA LEU A 33 -6.01 -15.78 -4.18
C LEU A 33 -5.85 -16.44 -5.56
N GLY A 34 -4.72 -16.19 -6.23
CA GLY A 34 -4.49 -16.53 -7.63
C GLY A 34 -5.23 -15.61 -8.61
N HIS A 35 -5.09 -15.93 -9.89
CA HIS A 35 -5.70 -15.19 -11.00
C HIS A 35 -7.16 -15.57 -11.19
N ARG A 36 -8.04 -14.57 -11.37
CA ARG A 36 -9.48 -14.75 -11.63
C ARG A 36 -10.18 -15.70 -10.62
N PRO A 37 -10.09 -15.45 -9.30
CA PRO A 37 -10.77 -16.27 -8.32
C PRO A 37 -12.29 -16.16 -8.50
N PRO A 38 -13.04 -17.27 -8.67
CA PRO A 38 -14.47 -17.23 -9.03
C PRO A 38 -15.33 -16.38 -8.10
N ALA A 39 -15.07 -16.45 -6.78
CA ALA A 39 -15.79 -15.67 -5.78
C ALA A 39 -15.61 -14.16 -5.95
N VAL A 40 -14.37 -13.69 -6.22
CA VAL A 40 -14.08 -12.27 -6.44
C VAL A 40 -14.67 -11.80 -7.76
N VAL A 41 -14.54 -12.61 -8.83
CA VAL A 41 -15.13 -12.29 -10.14
C VAL A 41 -16.65 -12.13 -10.02
N LYS A 42 -17.32 -13.02 -9.29
CA LYS A 42 -18.76 -12.91 -9.03
C LYS A 42 -19.09 -11.66 -8.23
N ALA A 43 -18.41 -11.40 -7.12
CA ALA A 43 -18.67 -10.24 -6.27
C ALA A 43 -18.51 -8.90 -7.03
N VAL A 44 -17.47 -8.78 -7.86
CA VAL A 44 -17.25 -7.60 -8.71
C VAL A 44 -18.40 -7.45 -9.73
N LYS A 45 -18.78 -8.53 -10.43
CA LYS A 45 -19.88 -8.48 -11.41
C LYS A 45 -21.21 -8.10 -10.75
N ASP A 46 -21.53 -8.71 -9.61
CA ASP A 46 -22.75 -8.43 -8.86
C ASP A 46 -22.82 -6.96 -8.42
N GLN A 47 -21.68 -6.39 -7.98
CA GLN A 47 -21.61 -4.97 -7.60
C GLN A 47 -21.71 -4.04 -8.81
N LEU A 48 -21.05 -4.37 -9.92
CA LEU A 48 -21.14 -3.60 -11.17
C LEU A 48 -22.57 -3.55 -11.73
N GLY A 49 -23.38 -4.58 -11.49
CA GLY A 49 -24.81 -4.58 -11.81
C GLY A 49 -25.63 -3.58 -10.99
N LYS A 50 -25.06 -2.97 -9.93
CA LYS A 50 -25.70 -1.94 -9.09
C LYS A 50 -25.11 -0.55 -9.39
N TYR A 51 -23.81 -0.39 -9.16
CA TYR A 51 -23.06 0.85 -9.39
C TYR A 51 -21.54 0.61 -9.25
N MET A 52 -20.73 1.47 -9.89
CA MET A 52 -19.26 1.40 -9.83
C MET A 52 -18.64 2.42 -8.86
N HIS A 53 -19.05 3.68 -8.92
CA HIS A 53 -18.47 4.75 -8.10
C HIS A 53 -19.54 5.79 -7.79
N VAL A 54 -19.63 6.19 -6.52
CA VAL A 54 -20.59 7.20 -6.05
C VAL A 54 -19.89 8.38 -5.34
N SER A 55 -18.56 8.49 -5.39
CA SER A 55 -17.76 9.44 -4.59
C SER A 55 -17.88 9.24 -3.08
N ASN A 56 -17.16 10.04 -2.31
CA ASN A 56 -17.20 10.08 -0.84
C ASN A 56 -18.31 11.00 -0.29
N LEU A 57 -19.15 11.58 -1.15
CA LEU A 57 -20.32 12.37 -0.73
C LEU A 57 -21.50 11.51 -0.26
N TYR A 58 -21.46 10.21 -0.57
CA TYR A 58 -22.51 9.25 -0.24
C TYR A 58 -21.92 8.10 0.57
N THR A 59 -22.81 7.37 1.23
CA THR A 59 -22.46 6.16 1.99
C THR A 59 -22.50 4.94 1.09
N ASP A 60 -21.50 4.07 1.19
CA ASP A 60 -21.44 2.77 0.53
C ASP A 60 -21.48 1.64 1.57
N MET A 61 -22.61 0.94 1.63
CA MET A 61 -22.83 -0.18 2.56
C MET A 61 -21.81 -1.32 2.39
N THR A 62 -21.22 -1.49 1.19
CA THR A 62 -20.18 -2.49 0.96
C THR A 62 -18.88 -2.07 1.66
N GLN A 63 -18.54 -0.79 1.56
CA GLN A 63 -17.36 -0.21 2.21
C GLN A 63 -17.49 -0.26 3.75
N GLU A 64 -18.67 0.07 4.29
CA GLU A 64 -18.94 0.01 5.73
C GLU A 64 -18.81 -1.40 6.30
N LYS A 65 -19.48 -2.37 5.67
CA LYS A 65 -19.38 -3.79 6.08
C LYS A 65 -17.95 -4.29 6.07
N TYR A 66 -17.14 -3.85 5.09
CA TYR A 66 -15.74 -4.24 5.03
C TYR A 66 -14.91 -3.55 6.11
N ALA A 67 -15.15 -2.27 6.40
CA ALA A 67 -14.51 -1.57 7.50
C ALA A 67 -14.79 -2.25 8.86
N ASP A 68 -16.05 -2.61 9.12
CA ASP A 68 -16.45 -3.32 10.34
C ASP A 68 -15.76 -4.68 10.46
N LEU A 69 -15.68 -5.43 9.36
CA LEU A 69 -14.98 -6.72 9.32
C LEU A 69 -13.49 -6.54 9.62
N LEU A 70 -12.84 -5.53 9.02
CA LEU A 70 -11.43 -5.23 9.27
C LEU A 70 -11.18 -4.90 10.74
N ILE A 71 -11.96 -4.00 11.33
CA ILE A 71 -11.84 -3.61 12.74
C ILE A 71 -12.03 -4.83 13.65
N LYS A 72 -13.07 -5.65 13.40
CA LYS A 72 -13.34 -6.88 14.17
C LYS A 72 -12.20 -7.91 14.09
N LYS A 73 -11.45 -7.95 12.99
CA LYS A 73 -10.36 -8.91 12.76
C LYS A 73 -8.97 -8.36 13.10
N THR A 74 -8.86 -7.09 13.49
CA THR A 74 -7.58 -6.43 13.74
C THR A 74 -7.56 -5.75 15.11
N PHE A 75 -7.78 -4.45 15.17
CA PHE A 75 -7.76 -3.64 16.39
C PHE A 75 -8.79 -2.50 16.31
N PRO A 76 -9.21 -1.93 17.45
CA PRO A 76 -10.14 -0.81 17.47
C PRO A 76 -9.59 0.39 16.68
N GLY A 77 -10.39 0.95 15.77
CA GLY A 77 -9.94 2.07 14.96
C GLY A 77 -10.98 2.56 13.96
N LYS A 78 -10.51 3.39 13.01
CA LYS A 78 -11.25 3.86 11.85
C LYS A 78 -10.50 3.46 10.59
N VAL A 79 -11.22 3.17 9.52
CA VAL A 79 -10.66 2.73 8.24
C VAL A 79 -10.84 3.84 7.21
N PHE A 80 -9.78 4.15 6.48
CA PHE A 80 -9.83 4.97 5.28
C PHE A 80 -9.42 4.08 4.10
N PHE A 81 -10.23 4.03 3.05
CA PHE A 81 -9.94 3.26 1.85
C PHE A 81 -9.27 4.13 0.79
N SER A 82 -8.16 3.64 0.22
CA SER A 82 -7.43 4.24 -0.88
C SER A 82 -7.26 3.24 -2.02
N ASN A 83 -6.65 3.66 -3.12
CA ASN A 83 -6.54 2.86 -4.34
C ASN A 83 -5.19 2.12 -4.44
N SER A 84 -4.21 2.51 -3.62
CA SER A 84 -2.88 1.89 -3.62
C SER A 84 -2.24 1.92 -2.24
N GLY A 85 -1.18 1.12 -2.08
CA GLY A 85 -0.32 1.15 -0.90
C GLY A 85 0.41 2.50 -0.73
N THR A 86 0.76 3.16 -1.84
CA THR A 86 1.35 4.52 -1.80
C THR A 86 0.38 5.52 -1.18
N GLU A 87 -0.89 5.54 -1.61
CA GLU A 87 -1.89 6.44 -1.04
C GLU A 87 -2.22 6.11 0.42
N ALA A 88 -2.25 4.83 0.79
CA ALA A 88 -2.44 4.42 2.17
C ALA A 88 -1.29 4.96 3.06
N ASN A 89 -0.05 4.86 2.59
CA ASN A 89 1.12 5.39 3.31
C ASN A 89 1.15 6.93 3.35
N GLU A 90 0.76 7.62 2.27
CA GLU A 90 0.57 9.08 2.26
C GLU A 90 -0.39 9.51 3.38
N LEU A 91 -1.53 8.83 3.49
CA LEU A 91 -2.52 9.13 4.54
C LEU A 91 -1.97 8.84 5.94
N ALA A 92 -1.25 7.73 6.13
CA ALA A 92 -0.61 7.41 7.40
C ALA A 92 0.39 8.51 7.82
N ILE A 93 1.23 8.97 6.87
CA ILE A 93 2.17 10.09 7.06
C ILE A 93 1.42 11.38 7.42
N LYS A 94 0.33 11.69 6.72
CA LYS A 94 -0.48 12.88 7.02
C LYS A 94 -1.14 12.81 8.39
N PHE A 95 -1.70 11.66 8.78
CA PHE A 95 -2.34 11.50 10.08
C PHE A 95 -1.34 11.64 11.24
N VAL A 96 -0.16 11.03 11.15
CA VAL A 96 0.87 11.17 12.20
C VAL A 96 1.39 12.60 12.30
N ARG A 97 1.60 13.29 11.17
CA ARG A 97 1.99 14.72 11.17
C ARG A 97 0.91 15.62 11.74
N LYS A 98 -0.36 15.38 11.40
CA LYS A 98 -1.51 16.10 11.98
C LYS A 98 -1.59 15.92 13.49
N ALA A 99 -1.33 14.71 14.01
CA ALA A 99 -1.33 14.46 15.46
C ALA A 99 -0.21 15.20 16.23
N GLY A 100 0.88 15.53 15.53
CA GLY A 100 2.03 16.28 16.06
C GLY A 100 2.02 17.78 15.76
N GLU A 101 1.00 18.29 15.05
CA GLU A 101 0.79 19.71 14.80
C GLU A 101 0.67 20.48 16.12
N GLY A 102 1.28 21.67 16.19
CA GLY A 102 1.37 22.49 17.41
C GLY A 102 2.32 21.96 18.49
N LYS A 103 2.92 20.76 18.32
CA LYS A 103 3.83 20.12 19.29
C LYS A 103 5.27 20.05 18.81
N ASN A 104 5.58 20.66 17.66
CA ASN A 104 6.87 20.51 16.97
C ASN A 104 7.26 19.03 16.71
N LYS A 105 6.27 18.14 16.50
CA LYS A 105 6.47 16.70 16.28
C LYS A 105 6.12 16.30 14.86
N PHE A 106 7.05 16.51 13.92
CA PHE A 106 6.84 16.20 12.50
C PHE A 106 7.85 15.18 11.92
N ARG A 107 8.88 14.83 12.69
CA ARG A 107 9.91 13.87 12.27
C ARG A 107 9.36 12.44 12.29
N ILE A 108 9.66 11.68 11.23
CA ILE A 108 9.28 10.28 11.06
C ILE A 108 10.55 9.47 10.87
N ILE A 109 10.74 8.45 11.71
CA ILE A 109 11.84 7.50 11.57
C ILE A 109 11.38 6.35 10.67
N SER A 110 12.03 6.20 9.52
CA SER A 110 11.92 5.07 8.60
C SER A 110 13.18 4.19 8.71
N PHE A 111 13.31 3.18 7.86
CA PHE A 111 14.44 2.25 7.87
C PHE A 111 15.19 2.25 6.55
N ALA A 112 16.51 2.12 6.61
CA ALA A 112 17.33 1.89 5.43
C ALA A 112 16.83 0.63 4.67
N ASN A 113 16.86 0.69 3.34
CA ASN A 113 16.35 -0.33 2.42
C ASN A 113 14.83 -0.54 2.42
N SER A 114 14.04 0.27 3.15
CA SER A 114 12.58 0.20 3.09
C SER A 114 12.01 0.61 1.71
N PHE A 115 10.73 0.30 1.49
CA PHE A 115 9.97 0.76 0.32
C PHE A 115 8.54 1.11 0.76
N HIS A 116 8.14 2.37 0.57
CA HIS A 116 6.83 2.87 1.02
C HIS A 116 5.95 3.44 -0.11
N GLY A 117 6.49 3.52 -1.33
CA GLY A 117 5.80 4.11 -2.47
C GLY A 117 6.71 5.03 -3.26
N ARG A 118 6.13 5.72 -4.24
CA ARG A 118 6.86 6.59 -5.17
C ARG A 118 6.27 8.00 -5.31
N SER A 119 5.24 8.34 -4.53
CA SER A 119 4.78 9.73 -4.40
C SER A 119 5.79 10.53 -3.55
N MET A 120 5.81 11.86 -3.63
CA MET A 120 6.87 12.65 -2.98
C MET A 120 7.04 12.36 -1.48
N SER A 121 5.97 12.20 -0.69
CA SER A 121 6.13 11.93 0.75
C SER A 121 6.57 10.49 1.02
N THR A 122 5.99 9.51 0.31
CA THR A 122 6.36 8.09 0.48
C THR A 122 7.73 7.76 -0.11
N LEU A 123 8.15 8.49 -1.14
CA LEU A 123 9.50 8.45 -1.68
C LEU A 123 10.50 9.01 -0.67
N SER A 124 10.14 10.09 0.02
CA SER A 124 10.93 10.66 1.12
C SER A 124 11.01 9.70 2.31
N ALA A 125 10.00 8.86 2.53
CA ALA A 125 10.02 7.80 3.54
C ALA A 125 10.79 6.54 3.07
N THR A 126 10.99 6.34 1.77
CA THR A 126 11.61 5.13 1.18
C THR A 126 13.13 5.16 1.39
N GLY A 127 13.67 4.16 2.09
CA GLY A 127 15.09 4.09 2.49
C GLY A 127 16.08 3.61 1.44
N GLN A 128 15.73 3.70 0.15
CA GLN A 128 16.57 3.25 -0.96
C GLN A 128 17.00 4.45 -1.83
N LYS A 129 18.26 4.88 -1.66
CA LYS A 129 18.82 6.09 -2.29
C LYS A 129 18.64 6.15 -3.81
N LYS A 130 18.73 5.01 -4.50
CA LYS A 130 18.55 4.91 -5.96
C LYS A 130 17.21 5.46 -6.46
N PHE A 131 16.16 5.41 -5.63
CA PHE A 131 14.84 5.94 -6.02
C PHE A 131 14.75 7.47 -5.84
N HIS A 132 15.71 8.10 -5.15
CA HIS A 132 15.71 9.54 -4.90
C HIS A 132 16.37 10.36 -6.01
N GLU A 133 17.14 9.73 -6.88
CA GLU A 133 17.87 10.39 -7.97
C GLU A 133 16.87 11.05 -8.94
N GLY A 134 17.11 12.33 -9.27
CA GLY A 134 16.24 13.12 -10.15
C GLY A 134 15.03 13.80 -9.49
N PHE A 135 14.72 13.51 -8.22
CA PHE A 135 13.51 14.04 -7.54
C PHE A 135 13.81 14.95 -6.34
N ARG A 136 15.07 15.39 -6.19
CA ARG A 136 15.48 16.27 -5.09
C ARG A 136 15.06 17.73 -5.37
N PRO A 137 14.74 18.53 -4.32
CA PRO A 137 14.73 18.17 -2.91
C PRO A 137 13.51 17.31 -2.50
N LEU A 138 13.75 16.36 -1.60
CA LEU A 138 12.69 15.53 -0.99
C LEU A 138 12.02 16.25 0.19
N LEU A 139 10.88 15.73 0.63
CA LEU A 139 10.18 16.25 1.80
C LEU A 139 11.04 16.06 3.05
N THR A 140 11.17 17.12 3.86
CA THR A 140 11.96 17.10 5.09
C THR A 140 11.24 16.34 6.21
N GLY A 141 11.97 16.05 7.30
CA GLY A 141 11.43 15.38 8.48
C GLY A 141 11.38 13.85 8.38
N PHE A 142 12.24 13.24 7.56
CA PHE A 142 12.44 11.79 7.53
C PHE A 142 13.87 11.45 7.93
N ASP A 143 13.99 10.54 8.90
CA ASP A 143 15.25 9.98 9.37
C ASP A 143 15.27 8.48 9.10
N PHE A 144 16.46 7.88 8.98
CA PHE A 144 16.60 6.46 8.63
C PHE A 144 17.41 5.70 9.67
N ALA A 145 16.74 4.79 10.38
CA ALA A 145 17.35 3.80 11.25
C ALA A 145 17.83 2.58 10.45
N LYS A 146 18.65 1.73 11.07
CA LYS A 146 18.99 0.41 10.52
C LYS A 146 17.88 -0.58 10.88
N PHE A 147 17.38 -1.32 9.89
CA PHE A 147 16.37 -2.35 10.12
C PHE A 147 16.90 -3.42 11.10
N ASN A 148 16.05 -3.90 12.01
CA ASN A 148 16.42 -4.82 13.09
C ASN A 148 17.48 -4.32 14.10
N ASP A 149 17.74 -3.01 14.17
CA ASP A 149 18.63 -2.42 15.18
C ASP A 149 17.89 -1.35 15.99
N ILE A 150 17.37 -1.76 17.16
CA ILE A 150 16.65 -0.88 18.08
C ILE A 150 17.52 0.26 18.63
N SER A 151 18.83 0.04 18.77
CA SER A 151 19.76 1.06 19.24
C SER A 151 19.88 2.20 18.24
N SER A 152 19.85 1.89 16.93
CA SER A 152 19.82 2.90 15.87
C SER A 152 18.54 3.75 15.90
N VAL A 153 17.40 3.16 16.22
CA VAL A 153 16.12 3.87 16.37
C VAL A 153 16.18 4.80 17.59
N LYS A 154 16.62 4.30 18.75
CA LYS A 154 16.70 5.09 20.00
C LYS A 154 17.54 6.35 19.84
N LYS A 155 18.62 6.31 19.07
CA LYS A 155 19.49 7.46 18.79
C LYS A 155 18.80 8.58 18.01
N LEU A 156 17.75 8.28 17.25
CA LEU A 156 17.02 9.24 16.40
C LEU A 156 15.79 9.85 17.08
N ILE A 157 15.35 9.28 18.21
CA ILE A 157 14.21 9.80 18.97
C ILE A 157 14.64 11.08 19.69
N SER A 158 13.95 12.20 19.42
CA SER A 158 14.17 13.45 20.14
C SER A 158 13.58 13.39 21.56
N PRO A 159 14.06 14.24 22.49
CA PRO A 159 13.39 14.46 23.78
C PRO A 159 11.90 14.81 23.59
N ARG A 160 11.11 14.53 24.64
CA ARG A 160 9.64 14.64 24.60
C ARG A 160 9.14 16.06 24.46
#